data_AF-A0A1V5MUT1-F1
#
_entry.id   AF-A0A1V5MUT1-F1
#
_cell.length_a   1.000
_cell.length_b   1.000
_cell.length_c   1.000
_cell.angle_alpha   90.00
_cell.angle_beta   90.00
_cell.angle_gamma   90.00
#
_symmetry.space_group_name_H-M   'P 1'
#
loop_
_entity.id
_entity.type
_entity.pdbx_description
1 polymer ?
#
loop_
_entity_poly.entity_id
_entity_poly.type
_entity_poly.pdbx_seq_one_letter_code
_entity_poly.pdbx_strand_id
1 'polypeptide(L)' 'MQEYEKLKELVAAAEEDIIKAQGGNKAAGTRVRKSMQDIKQAAQEVRIKILEQRTV' A
#
# COMPACT_ATOMS: atom_id res chain seq x y z
N MET A 1 -2.25 -10.30 12.14
CA MET A 1 -3.36 -9.66 11.38
C MET A 1 -3.08 -9.80 9.91
N GLN A 2 -3.97 -10.45 9.18
CA GLN A 2 -3.83 -10.67 7.74
C GLN A 2 -3.76 -9.35 6.95
N GLU A 3 -4.44 -8.31 7.44
CA GLU A 3 -4.48 -6.98 6.86
C GLU A 3 -3.11 -6.31 6.88
N TYR A 4 -2.33 -6.55 7.94
CA TYR A 4 -0.96 -6.02 8.03
C TYR A 4 -0.02 -6.72 7.05
N GLU A 5 -0.15 -8.04 6.89
CA GLU A 5 0.63 -8.79 5.90
C GLU A 5 0.32 -8.30 4.47
N LYS A 6 -0.96 -8.13 4.13
CA LYS A 6 -1.41 -7.55 2.86
C LYS A 6 -0.83 -6.15 2.62
N LEU A 7 -0.79 -5.29 3.65
CA LEU A 7 -0.19 -3.96 3.53
C LEU A 7 1.29 -4.05 3.15
N LYS A 8 2.07 -4.93 3.80
CA LYS A 8 3.49 -5.12 3.48
C LYS A 8 3.69 -5.62 2.05
N GLU A 9 2.88 -6.59 1.61
CA GLU A 9 2.94 -7.12 0.24
C GLU A 9 2.69 -6.04 -0.80
N LEU A 10 1.69 -5.17 -0.59
CA LEU A 10 1.41 -4.05 -1.49
C LEU A 10 2.57 -3.04 -1.55
N VAL A 11 3.19 -2.75 -0.42
CA VAL A 11 4.36 -1.85 -0.35
C VAL A 11 5.55 -2.45 -1.10
N ALA A 12 5.86 -3.73 -0.87
CA ALA A 12 6.93 -4.43 -1.55
C ALA A 12 6.70 -4.49 -3.07
N ALA A 13 5.46 -4.77 -3.51
CA ALA A 13 5.11 -4.82 -4.92
C ALA A 13 5.20 -3.45 -5.62
N ALA A 14 5.10 -2.33 -4.88
CA ALA A 14 5.20 -0.99 -5.45
C ALA A 14 6.65 -0.54 -5.74
N GLU A 15 7.65 -1.19 -5.14
CA GLU A 15 9.05 -0.73 -5.14
C GLU A 15 9.63 -0.60 -6.55
N GLU A 16 9.44 -1.60 -7.41
CA GLU A 16 9.98 -1.60 -8.77
C GLU A 16 9.42 -0.44 -9.61
N ASP A 17 8.12 -0.17 -9.49
CA ASP A 17 7.47 0.92 -10.19
C ASP A 17 7.86 2.30 -9.63
N ILE A 18 8.15 2.40 -8.33
CA ILE A 18 8.70 3.63 -7.72
C ILE A 18 10.06 3.94 -8.33
N ILE A 19 10.97 2.96 -8.39
CA ILE A 19 12.31 3.13 -8.97
C ILE A 19 12.21 3.57 -10.44
N LYS A 20 11.39 2.88 -11.24
CA LYS A 20 11.15 3.25 -12.64
C LYS A 20 10.56 4.66 -12.78
N ALA A 21 9.61 5.04 -11.91
CA ALA A 21 8.98 6.35 -11.93
C ALA A 21 9.97 7.47 -11.59
N GLN A 22 10.85 7.26 -10.61
CA GLN A 22 11.95 8.20 -10.28
C GLN A 22 12.92 8.37 -11.45
N GLY A 23 13.15 7.31 -12.23
CA GLY A 23 13.90 7.35 -13.50
C GLY A 23 13.17 8.03 -14.67
N GLY A 24 12.00 8.65 -14.45
CA GLY A 24 11.25 9.40 -15.45
C GLY A 24 10.22 8.58 -16.25
N ASN A 25 10.01 7.30 -15.91
CA ASN A 25 9.01 6.48 -16.58
C ASN A 25 7.57 6.93 -16.21
N LYS A 26 6.89 7.60 -17.15
CA LYS A 26 5.53 8.13 -16.94
C LYS A 26 4.49 7.05 -16.65
N ALA A 27 4.57 5.89 -17.32
CA ALA A 27 3.61 4.79 -17.12
C ALA A 27 3.77 4.15 -15.74
N ALA A 28 5.02 3.96 -15.28
CA ALA A 28 5.30 3.54 -13.90
C ALA A 28 4.75 4.55 -12.90
N GLY A 29 4.92 5.86 -13.15
CA GLY A 29 4.33 6.91 -12.32
C GLY A 29 2.79 6.81 -12.19
N THR A 30 2.08 6.46 -13.25
CA THR A 30 0.62 6.19 -13.18
C THR A 30 0.31 4.97 -12.32
N ARG A 31 1.07 3.88 -12.45
CA ARG A 31 0.89 2.68 -11.62
C ARG A 31 1.18 2.94 -10.15
N VAL A 32 2.28 3.64 -9.82
CA VAL A 32 2.62 4.05 -8.44
C VAL A 32 1.47 4.80 -7.79
N ARG A 33 0.86 5.78 -8.48
CA ARG A 33 -0.27 6.53 -7.90
C ARG A 33 -1.45 5.62 -7.55
N LYS A 34 -1.76 4.63 -8.40
CA LYS A 34 -2.79 3.64 -8.11
C LYS A 34 -2.40 2.76 -6.92
N SER A 35 -1.20 2.19 -6.93
CA SER A 35 -0.69 1.37 -5.81
C SER A 35 -0.69 2.13 -4.49
N MET A 36 -0.38 3.43 -4.48
CA MET A 36 -0.44 4.25 -3.27
C MET A 36 -1.87 4.48 -2.76
N GLN A 37 -2.89 4.53 -3.63
CA GLN A 37 -4.28 4.55 -3.18
C GLN A 37 -4.66 3.22 -2.52
N ASP A 38 -4.23 2.09 -3.10
CA ASP A 38 -4.49 0.76 -2.55
C ASP A 38 -3.78 0.56 -1.19
N ILE A 39 -2.54 1.06 -1.06
CA ILE A 39 -1.78 1.06 0.20
C ILE A 39 -2.47 1.93 1.26
N LYS A 40 -2.94 3.13 0.90
CA LYS A 40 -3.68 3.99 1.82
C LYS A 40 -4.93 3.29 2.35
N GLN A 41 -5.66 2.60 1.49
CA GLN A 41 -6.84 1.82 1.86
C GLN A 41 -6.47 0.65 2.79
N ALA A 42 -5.44 -0.13 2.46
CA ALA A 42 -4.97 -1.24 3.29
C ALA A 42 -4.47 -0.77 4.67
N ALA A 43 -3.78 0.37 4.75
CA ALA A 43 -3.37 0.97 6.01
C ALA A 43 -4.57 1.38 6.88
N GLN A 44 -5.63 1.89 6.27
CA GLN A 44 -6.88 2.20 6.98
C GLN A 44 -7.55 0.92 7.51
N GLU A 45 -7.56 -0.17 6.75
CA GLU A 45 -8.06 -1.49 7.19
C GLU A 45 -7.31 -1.98 8.43
N VAL A 46 -5.98 -1.92 8.44
CA VAL A 46 -5.16 -2.27 9.61
C VAL A 46 -5.53 -1.43 10.83
N ARG A 47 -5.68 -0.12 10.65
CA ARG A 47 -6.06 0.79 11.75
C ARG A 47 -7.43 0.43 12.33
N ILE A 48 -8.41 0.13 11.48
CA ILE A 48 -9.76 -0.28 11.90
C ILE A 48 -9.68 -1.58 12.71
N LYS A 49 -8.92 -2.57 12.25
CA LYS A 49 -8.77 -3.86 12.96
C LYS A 49 -8.14 -3.71 14.35
N ILE A 50 -7.14 -2.83 14.49
CA ILE A 50 -6.58 -2.50 15.81
C ILE A 50 -7.62 -1.81 16.71
N LEU A 51 -8.44 -0.92 16.17
CA LEU A 51 -9.49 -0.26 16.94
C LEU A 51 -10.58 -1.25 17.38
N GLU A 52 -10.98 -2.19 16.52
CA GLU A 52 -11.95 -3.24 16.86
C GLU A 52 -11.46 -4.08 18.04
N GLN A 53 -10.16 -4.41 18.10
CA GLN A 53 -9.55 -5.15 19.19
C GLN A 53 -9.58 -4.43 20.55
N ARG A 54 -9.72 -3.10 20.57
CA ARG A 54 -9.85 -2.32 21.83
C ARG A 54 -11.20 -2.54 22.51
N THR A 55 -12.20 -2.95 21.75
CA THR A 55 -13.60 -3.10 22.18
C THR A 55 -13.97 -4.53 22.54
N VAL A 56 -13.02 -5.46 22.49
CA VAL A 56 -13.17 -6.87 22.90
C VAL A 56 -12.47 -7.10 24.23
#